data_AF-A0A1I3R7V3-F1
#
_entry.id   AF-A0A1I3R7V3-F1
#
_cell.length_a   1.000
_cell.length_b   1.000
_cell.length_c   1.000
_cell.angle_alpha   90.00
_cell.angle_beta   90.00
_cell.angle_gamma   90.00
#
_symmetry.space_group_name_H-M   'P 1'
#
loop_
_entity.id
_entity.type
_entity.pdbx_description
1 polymer ?
#
loop_
_entity_poly.entity_id
_entity_poly.type
_entity_poly.pdbx_seq_one_letter_code
_entity_poly.pdbx_strand_id
1 'polypeptide(L)'
;MERRMAVEKILTVLEPFEYEKGNTECSCHEIVQLQYGDYLQILEDPFYVENTGWYIAVRINEGNPFYMSIPFIDEKYDERMLYTKLDLDLAINYHEYRVEQSLIAKNKEDFFLHKEKLDSLTNIHPKMCSFK
;
A
#
# COMPACT_ATOMS: atom_id res chain seq x y z
N MET A 1 20.50 5.34 6.41
CA MET A 1 19.05 5.03 6.53
C MET A 1 18.69 4.24 5.27
N GLU A 2 19.16 3.00 5.19
CA GLU A 2 19.20 2.23 3.94
C GLU A 2 18.04 1.24 3.88
N ARG A 3 17.26 1.36 2.79
CA ARG A 3 16.56 0.29 2.07
C ARG A 3 15.69 -0.65 2.92
N ARG A 4 14.55 -0.16 3.42
CA ARG A 4 13.46 -1.04 3.88
C ARG A 4 12.56 -1.55 2.75
N MET A 5 12.51 -0.86 1.61
CA MET A 5 11.72 -1.29 0.45
C MET A 5 12.28 -2.50 -0.31
N ALA A 6 13.46 -3.03 0.07
CA ALA A 6 14.15 -4.07 -0.71
C ALA A 6 13.63 -5.50 -0.51
N VAL A 7 12.68 -5.75 0.39
CA VAL A 7 12.23 -7.13 0.71
C VAL A 7 10.81 -7.42 0.23
N GLU A 8 9.93 -6.43 0.20
CA GLU A 8 8.54 -6.65 -0.17
C GLU A 8 8.20 -6.02 -1.52
N LYS A 9 7.85 -6.88 -2.47
CA LYS A 9 7.49 -6.49 -3.84
C LYS A 9 6.04 -6.03 -3.98
N ILE A 10 5.28 -5.94 -2.89
CA ILE A 10 3.86 -5.61 -2.93
C ILE A 10 3.57 -4.64 -1.79
N LEU A 11 2.95 -3.51 -2.16
CA LEU A 11 2.37 -2.56 -1.23
C LEU A 11 0.85 -2.59 -1.40
N THR A 12 0.10 -2.46 -0.31
CA THR A 12 -1.36 -2.39 -0.31
C THR A 12 -1.81 -0.95 -0.08
N VAL A 13 -2.79 -0.49 -0.84
CA VAL A 13 -3.36 0.85 -0.75
C VAL A 13 -4.40 0.91 0.37
N LEU A 14 -4.20 1.79 1.35
CA LEU A 14 -5.06 1.98 2.52
C LEU A 14 -5.90 3.24 2.45
N GLU A 15 -5.54 4.18 1.57
CA GLU A 15 -6.32 5.36 1.25
C GLU A 15 -6.20 5.63 -0.24
N PRO A 16 -7.29 5.99 -0.94
CA PRO A 16 -7.24 6.22 -2.38
C PRO A 16 -6.39 7.44 -2.72
N PHE A 17 -5.62 7.35 -3.79
CA PHE A 17 -4.83 8.47 -4.31
C PHE A 17 -4.67 8.40 -5.83
N GLU A 18 -4.22 9.51 -6.41
CA GLU A 18 -4.00 9.64 -7.86
C GLU A 18 -2.51 9.79 -8.15
N TYR A 19 -2.08 9.20 -9.25
CA TYR A 19 -0.73 9.34 -9.79
C TYR A 19 -0.81 9.88 -11.22
N GLU A 20 -0.21 11.05 -11.45
CA GLU A 20 -0.10 11.63 -12.77
C GLU A 20 1.10 11.04 -13.52
N LYS A 21 0.82 10.35 -14.61
CA LYS A 21 1.82 9.72 -15.49
C LYS A 21 2.07 10.60 -16.70
N GLY A 22 3.35 10.88 -16.97
CA GLY A 22 3.78 11.66 -18.12
C GLY A 22 3.61 13.17 -17.93
N ASN A 23 4.04 13.95 -18.92
CA ASN A 23 3.85 15.39 -18.92
C ASN A 23 2.44 15.72 -19.43
N THR A 24 1.76 16.71 -18.84
CA THR A 24 0.39 17.14 -19.22
C THR A 24 0.28 17.58 -20.67
N GLU A 25 1.39 17.97 -21.30
CA GLU A 25 1.48 18.34 -22.72
C GLU A 25 1.73 17.14 -23.65
N CYS A 26 1.87 15.92 -23.12
CA CYS A 26 2.07 14.69 -23.89
C CYS A 26 0.74 13.97 -24.16
N SER A 27 0.58 13.40 -25.35
CA SER A 27 -0.51 12.45 -25.64
C SER A 27 -0.48 11.17 -24.79
N CYS A 28 0.62 10.95 -24.08
CA CYS A 28 0.85 9.87 -23.14
C CYS A 28 0.44 10.21 -21.70
N HIS A 29 -0.12 11.40 -21.45
CA HIS A 29 -0.60 11.82 -20.14
C HIS A 29 -1.78 10.98 -19.69
N GLU A 30 -1.69 10.44 -18.48
CA GLU A 30 -2.70 9.55 -17.91
C GLU A 30 -2.76 9.77 -16.40
N ILE A 31 -3.97 9.88 -15.84
CA ILE A 31 -4.18 9.87 -14.39
C ILE A 31 -4.51 8.45 -13.97
N VAL A 32 -3.63 7.88 -13.16
CA VAL A 32 -3.79 6.54 -12.60
C VAL A 32 -4.42 6.67 -11.22
N GLN A 33 -5.62 6.09 -11.04
CA GLN A 33 -6.31 6.10 -9.75
C GLN A 33 -6.04 4.79 -9.00
N LEU A 34 -5.57 4.90 -7.76
CA LEU A 34 -5.39 3.77 -6.85
C LEU A 34 -6.48 3.82 -5.78
N GLN A 35 -7.18 2.70 -5.60
CA GLN A 35 -8.30 2.56 -4.68
C GLN A 35 -7.91 1.77 -3.43
N TYR A 36 -8.70 1.92 -2.37
CA TYR A 36 -8.54 1.11 -1.15
C TYR A 36 -8.55 -0.39 -1.49
N GLY A 37 -7.51 -1.10 -1.02
CA GLY A 37 -7.34 -2.53 -1.24
C GLY A 37 -6.61 -2.90 -2.53
N ASP A 38 -6.24 -1.94 -3.38
CA ASP A 38 -5.39 -2.21 -4.54
C ASP A 38 -3.98 -2.64 -4.10
N TYR A 39 -3.37 -3.50 -4.90
CA TYR A 39 -1.99 -3.95 -4.73
C TYR A 39 -1.07 -3.26 -5.72
N LEU A 40 -0.11 -2.49 -5.23
CA LEU A 40 0.99 -1.93 -6.01
C LEU A 40 2.18 -2.90 -5.98
N GLN A 41 2.37 -3.64 -7.05
CA GLN A 41 3.46 -4.59 -7.22
C GLN A 41 4.68 -3.92 -7.83
N ILE A 42 5.83 -4.02 -7.15
CA ILE A 42 7.15 -3.64 -7.65
C ILE A 42 7.71 -4.78 -8.51
N LEU A 43 8.02 -4.48 -9.77
CA LEU A 43 8.38 -5.50 -10.77
C LEU A 43 9.89 -5.64 -10.96
N GLU A 44 10.59 -4.52 -11.03
CA GLU A 44 12.00 -4.44 -11.41
C GLU A 44 12.79 -3.59 -10.43
N ASP A 45 14.12 -3.60 -10.57
CA ASP A 45 15.00 -2.75 -9.79
C ASP A 45 14.82 -1.26 -10.17
N PRO A 46 14.99 -0.34 -9.20
CA PRO A 46 15.03 1.09 -9.46
C PRO A 46 16.04 1.49 -10.54
N PHE A 47 15.67 2.45 -11.38
CA PHE A 47 16.60 3.12 -12.29
C PHE A 47 16.54 4.64 -12.12
N TYR A 48 17.64 5.29 -12.50
CA TYR A 48 17.78 6.73 -12.41
C TYR A 48 17.63 7.37 -13.78
N VAL A 49 16.87 8.46 -13.85
CA VAL A 49 16.68 9.27 -15.04
C VAL A 49 17.25 10.67 -14.77
N GLU A 50 18.15 11.12 -15.65
CA GLU A 50 18.74 12.46 -15.52
C GLU A 50 17.66 13.54 -15.53
N ASN A 51 17.76 14.49 -14.58
CA ASN A 51 16.84 15.61 -14.37
C ASN A 51 15.46 15.29 -13.80
N THR A 52 15.06 14.01 -13.67
CA THR A 52 13.74 13.64 -13.10
C THR A 52 13.82 12.70 -11.90
N GLY A 53 14.96 12.01 -11.69
CA GLY A 53 15.24 11.28 -10.44
C GLY A 53 15.06 9.76 -10.54
N TRP A 54 14.71 9.14 -9.40
CA TRP A 54 14.61 7.69 -9.27
C TRP A 54 13.20 7.20 -9.60
N TYR A 55 13.12 6.20 -10.49
CA TYR A 55 11.88 5.57 -10.92
C TYR A 55 11.95 4.06 -10.74
N ILE A 56 10.79 3.43 -10.67
CA ILE A 56 10.67 1.99 -10.56
C ILE A 56 9.47 1.48 -11.37
N ALA A 57 9.61 0.29 -11.97
CA ALA A 57 8.52 -0.36 -12.68
C ALA A 57 7.54 -0.95 -11.66
N VAL A 58 6.27 -0.56 -11.79
CA VAL A 58 5.18 -1.01 -10.94
C VAL A 58 4.00 -1.50 -11.76
N ARG A 59 3.14 -2.30 -11.15
CA ARG A 59 1.86 -2.71 -11.69
C ARG A 59 0.82 -2.65 -10.58
N ILE A 60 -0.36 -2.13 -10.89
CA ILE A 60 -1.51 -2.18 -9.97
C ILE A 60 -2.30 -3.44 -10.27
N ASN A 61 -2.56 -4.28 -9.24
CA ASN A 61 -3.31 -5.52 -9.33
C ASN A 61 -2.83 -6.45 -10.47
N GLU A 62 -3.63 -6.65 -11.51
CA GLU A 62 -3.30 -7.41 -12.73
C GLU A 62 -3.19 -6.52 -13.98
N GLY A 63 -3.07 -5.20 -13.78
CA GLY A 63 -3.00 -4.21 -14.84
C GLY A 63 -1.68 -4.19 -15.61
N ASN A 64 -1.58 -3.26 -16.56
CA ASN A 64 -0.37 -3.06 -17.34
C ASN A 64 0.73 -2.41 -16.48
N PRO A 65 1.99 -2.85 -16.60
CA PRO A 65 3.12 -2.18 -15.96
C PRO A 65 3.28 -0.73 -16.41
N PHE A 66 3.70 0.12 -15.49
CA PHE A 66 4.09 1.51 -15.73
C PHE A 66 5.19 1.93 -14.76
N TYR A 67 5.80 3.09 -15.02
CA TYR A 67 6.86 3.61 -14.15
C TYR A 67 6.30 4.63 -13.18
N MET A 68 6.70 4.53 -11.92
CA MET A 68 6.34 5.47 -10.86
C MET A 68 7.60 6.05 -10.21
N SER A 69 7.53 7.32 -9.82
CA SER A 69 8.60 8.00 -9.08
C SER A 69 8.75 7.39 -7.70
N ILE A 70 9.97 6.98 -7.32
CA ILE A 70 10.25 6.45 -5.98
C ILE A 70 9.95 7.49 -4.89
N PRO A 71 10.39 8.76 -5.00
CA PRO A 71 10.00 9.80 -4.06
C PRO A 71 8.49 9.92 -3.83
N PHE A 72 7.67 9.69 -4.86
CA PHE A 72 6.22 9.70 -4.73
C PHE A 72 5.72 8.48 -3.94
N ILE A 73 6.26 7.29 -4.20
CA ILE A 73 5.92 6.09 -3.41
C ILE A 73 6.32 6.28 -1.95
N ASP A 74 7.52 6.81 -1.70
CA ASP A 74 8.02 7.12 -0.36
C ASP A 74 7.11 8.10 0.37
N GLU A 75 6.67 9.18 -0.30
CA GLU A 75 5.70 10.13 0.24
C GLU A 75 4.39 9.43 0.63
N LYS A 76 3.82 8.60 -0.24
CA LYS A 76 2.56 7.88 0.05
C LYS A 76 2.72 6.82 1.14
N TYR A 77 3.90 6.25 1.29
CA TYR A 77 4.24 5.37 2.39
C TYR A 77 4.32 6.14 3.72
N ASP A 78 5.02 7.27 3.73
CA ASP A 78 5.16 8.13 4.93
C ASP A 78 3.81 8.72 5.37
N GLU A 79 2.92 9.02 4.42
CA GLU A 79 1.53 9.43 4.65
C GLU A 79 0.62 8.30 5.13
N ARG A 80 1.14 7.06 5.27
CA ARG A 80 0.38 5.85 5.66
C ARG A 80 -0.73 5.46 4.68
N MET A 81 -0.65 5.91 3.44
CA MET A 81 -1.57 5.51 2.37
C MET A 81 -1.17 4.17 1.74
N LEU A 82 0.09 3.75 1.90
CA LEU A 82 0.63 2.48 1.42
C LEU A 82 1.20 1.66 2.59
N TYR A 83 0.82 0.39 2.67
CA TYR A 83 1.34 -0.53 3.69
C TYR A 83 2.11 -1.67 3.03
N THR A 84 3.22 -2.07 3.63
CA THR A 84 3.80 -3.39 3.36
C THR A 84 2.91 -4.48 3.94
N LYS A 85 3.12 -5.74 3.55
CA LYS A 85 2.48 -6.88 4.19
C LYS A 85 2.81 -6.91 5.69
N LEU A 86 4.05 -6.65 6.07
CA LEU A 86 4.43 -6.58 7.48
C LEU A 86 3.66 -5.50 8.24
N ASP A 87 3.47 -4.33 7.64
CA ASP A 87 2.68 -3.23 8.24
C ASP A 87 1.21 -3.66 8.41
N LEU A 88 0.64 -4.36 7.44
CA LEU A 88 -0.70 -4.94 7.53
C LEU A 88 -0.80 -6.01 8.63
N ASP A 89 0.16 -6.94 8.69
CA ASP A 89 0.22 -7.99 9.71
C ASP A 89 0.25 -7.37 11.12
N LEU A 90 1.07 -6.34 11.31
CA LEU A 90 1.18 -5.62 12.57
C LEU A 90 -0.10 -4.87 12.93
N ALA A 91 -0.73 -4.22 11.96
CA ALA A 91 -1.99 -3.50 12.17
C ALA A 91 -3.14 -4.45 12.54
N ILE A 92 -3.24 -5.60 11.86
CA ILE A 92 -4.21 -6.64 12.18
C ILE A 92 -3.99 -7.14 13.60
N ASN A 93 -2.74 -7.51 13.94
CA ASN A 93 -2.41 -7.99 15.28
C ASN A 93 -2.78 -6.97 16.38
N TYR A 94 -2.46 -5.68 16.15
CA TYR A 94 -2.84 -4.60 17.06
C TYR A 94 -4.36 -4.52 17.26
N HIS A 95 -5.13 -4.57 16.17
CA HIS A 95 -6.59 -4.47 16.24
C HIS A 95 -7.23 -5.71 16.89
N GLU A 96 -6.73 -6.91 16.63
CA GLU A 96 -7.14 -8.14 17.34
C GLU A 96 -6.94 -8.00 18.84
N TYR A 97 -5.74 -7.63 19.28
CA TYR A 97 -5.44 -7.40 20.69
C TYR A 97 -6.37 -6.35 21.31
N ARG A 98 -6.62 -5.23 20.61
CA ARG A 98 -7.49 -4.16 21.12
C ARG A 98 -8.95 -4.59 21.23
N VAL A 99 -9.45 -5.42 20.32
CA VAL A 99 -10.79 -6.02 20.42
C VAL A 99 -10.89 -6.85 21.71
N GLU A 100 -9.91 -7.69 22.00
CA GLU A 100 -9.89 -8.50 23.23
C GLU A 100 -9.87 -7.63 24.50
N GLN A 101 -9.01 -6.61 24.54
CA GLN A 101 -8.95 -5.68 25.67
C GLN A 101 -10.27 -4.92 25.88
N SER A 102 -10.95 -4.56 24.79
CA SER A 102 -12.24 -3.86 24.85
C SER A 102 -13.34 -4.74 25.43
N LEU A 103 -13.33 -6.04 25.13
CA LEU A 103 -14.23 -7.02 25.76
C LEU A 103 -13.97 -7.16 27.26
N ILE A 104 -12.70 -7.24 27.68
CA ILE A 104 -12.32 -7.31 29.09
C ILE A 104 -12.77 -6.04 29.83
N ALA A 105 -12.54 -4.87 29.25
CA ALA A 105 -12.92 -3.58 29.81
C ALA A 105 -14.43 -3.28 29.71
N LYS A 106 -15.21 -4.14 29.02
CA LYS A 106 -16.62 -3.90 28.66
C LYS A 106 -16.82 -2.55 27.94
N ASN A 107 -15.82 -2.09 27.19
CA ASN A 107 -15.91 -0.88 26.39
C ASN A 107 -16.49 -1.22 25.01
N LYS A 108 -17.76 -0.90 24.83
CA LYS A 108 -18.50 -1.19 23.60
C LYS A 108 -18.00 -0.35 22.41
N GLU A 109 -17.66 0.91 22.64
CA GLU A 109 -17.24 1.83 21.57
C GLU A 109 -15.91 1.40 20.96
N ASP A 110 -14.91 1.16 21.81
CA ASP A 110 -13.60 0.66 21.38
C ASP A 110 -13.72 -0.70 20.68
N PHE A 111 -14.61 -1.58 21.17
CA PHE A 111 -14.85 -2.87 20.53
C PHE A 111 -15.31 -2.70 19.08
N PHE A 112 -16.32 -1.87 18.82
CA PHE A 112 -16.82 -1.67 17.45
C PHE A 112 -15.80 -0.97 16.56
N LEU A 113 -15.12 0.06 17.07
CA LEU A 113 -14.07 0.77 16.33
C LEU A 113 -12.96 -0.19 15.87
N HIS A 114 -12.42 -0.99 16.80
CA HIS A 114 -11.32 -1.90 16.48
C HIS A 114 -11.80 -3.11 15.68
N LYS A 115 -13.03 -3.57 15.86
CA LYS A 115 -13.61 -4.65 15.07
C LYS A 115 -13.79 -4.24 13.60
N GLU A 116 -14.32 -3.04 13.36
CA GLU A 116 -14.47 -2.50 12.01
C GLU A 116 -13.12 -2.41 11.31
N LYS A 117 -12.11 -1.80 11.96
CA LYS A 117 -10.76 -1.71 11.40
C LYS A 117 -10.15 -3.10 11.14
N LEU A 118 -10.31 -4.04 12.07
CA LEU A 118 -9.83 -5.41 11.89
C LEU A 118 -10.46 -6.08 10.66
N ASP A 119 -11.78 -5.95 10.49
CA ASP A 119 -12.49 -6.53 9.35
C ASP A 119 -12.03 -5.90 8.03
N SER A 120 -11.94 -4.56 7.99
CA SER A 120 -11.46 -3.83 6.81
C SER A 120 -10.05 -4.26 6.39
N LEU A 121 -9.12 -4.41 7.35
CA LEU A 121 -7.74 -4.81 7.08
C LEU A 121 -7.63 -6.28 6.68
N THR A 122 -8.36 -7.16 7.33
CA THR A 122 -8.37 -8.61 7.02
C THR A 122 -8.91 -8.88 5.62
N ASN A 123 -9.86 -8.07 5.14
CA ASN A 123 -10.44 -8.22 3.79
C ASN A 123 -9.46 -7.87 2.66
N ILE A 124 -8.55 -6.92 2.88
CA ILE A 124 -7.54 -6.49 1.91
C ILE A 124 -6.17 -7.12 2.15
N HIS A 125 -6.05 -7.92 3.20
CA HIS A 125 -4.82 -8.62 3.49
C HIS A 125 -4.53 -9.61 2.37
N PRO A 126 -3.32 -9.58 1.78
CA PRO A 126 -2.95 -10.56 0.77
C PRO A 126 -2.92 -11.94 1.40
N LYS A 127 -4.03 -12.70 1.23
CA LYS A 127 -4.10 -14.12 1.58
C LYS A 127 -2.86 -14.78 0.99
N MET A 128 -2.15 -15.60 1.77
CA MET A 128 -1.08 -16.43 1.22
C MET A 128 -1.63 -17.15 -0.01
N CYS A 129 -1.24 -16.71 -1.21
CA CYS A 129 -1.34 -17.53 -2.40
C CYS A 129 -0.48 -18.74 -2.08
N SER A 130 -1.12 -19.84 -1.72
CA SER A 130 -0.48 -21.14 -1.63
C SER A 130 0.00 -21.45 -3.03
N PHE A 131 1.31 -21.27 -3.27
CA PHE A 131 1.95 -21.76 -4.47
C PHE A 131 1.72 -23.27 -4.50
N LYS A 132 0.85 -23.73 -5.40
CA LYS A 132 0.74 -25.15 -5.77
C LYS A 132 1.85 -25.50 -6.74
#